data_AF-A0A524A631-F1
#
_entry.id   AF-A0A524A631-F1
#
_cell.length_a   1.000
_cell.length_b   1.000
_cell.length_c   1.000
_cell.angle_alpha   90.00
_cell.angle_beta   90.00
_cell.angle_gamma   90.00
#
_symmetry.space_group_name_H-M   'P 1'
#
loop_
_entity.id
_entity.type
_entity.pdbx_description
1 polymer ?
#
loop_
_entity_poly.entity_id
_entity_poly.type
_entity_poly.pdbx_seq_one_letter_code
_entity_poly.pdbx_strand_id
1 'polypeptide(L)'
;MAILRMSSIFAESANRLPKEARAKLPKAFMLLTSNPRHPSLQLKKIKGATRPNVYECWLDRSWRLILQGMGEMTFDLVYVGAHDEAISYGARLRERGPHYGSSVSVVERLESYLAGDDQALEFVAVTSEGLEGFGK
;
A
#
# COMPACT_ATOMS: atom_id res chain seq x y z
N MET A 1 -4.22 12.29 -9.77
CA MET A 1 -4.69 11.02 -9.20
C MET A 1 -3.51 10.08 -9.16
N ALA A 2 -3.24 9.44 -8.03
CA ALA A 2 -2.11 8.53 -7.90
C ALA A 2 -2.54 7.09 -8.16
N ILE A 3 -1.61 6.29 -8.71
CA ILE A 3 -1.80 4.85 -8.94
C ILE A 3 -1.06 4.11 -7.83
N LEU A 4 -1.74 3.21 -7.12
CA LEU A 4 -1.12 2.34 -6.13
C LEU A 4 -0.92 0.96 -6.73
N ARG A 5 0.25 0.33 -6.52
CA ARG A 5 0.49 -1.07 -6.89
C ARG A 5 0.91 -1.84 -5.66
N MET A 6 0.23 -2.96 -5.40
CA MET A 6 0.48 -3.76 -4.20
C MET A 6 1.52 -4.84 -4.47
N SER A 7 2.54 -4.93 -3.63
CA SER A 7 3.49 -6.05 -3.65
C SER A 7 2.98 -7.23 -2.83
N SER A 8 3.46 -8.45 -3.13
CA SER A 8 3.15 -9.65 -2.33
C SER A 8 3.59 -9.50 -0.86
N ILE A 9 4.73 -8.83 -0.63
CA ILE A 9 5.22 -8.55 0.74
C ILE A 9 4.26 -7.63 1.49
N PHE A 10 3.75 -6.60 0.82
CA PHE A 10 2.75 -5.74 1.42
C PHE A 10 1.49 -6.52 1.79
N ALA A 11 0.97 -7.33 0.87
CA ALA A 11 -0.22 -8.15 1.13
C ALA A 11 -0.02 -9.07 2.34
N GLU A 12 1.12 -9.76 2.42
CA GLU A 12 1.47 -10.62 3.55
C GLU A 12 1.55 -9.84 4.87
N SER A 13 2.21 -8.68 4.88
CA SER A 13 2.31 -7.82 6.06
C SER A 13 0.96 -7.23 6.48
N ALA A 14 0.09 -6.88 5.52
CA ALA A 14 -1.25 -6.36 5.77
C ALA A 14 -2.16 -7.41 6.43
N ASN A 15 -2.00 -8.69 6.09
CA ASN A 15 -2.74 -9.79 6.72
C ASN A 15 -2.33 -10.06 8.16
N ARG A 16 -1.09 -9.73 8.53
CA ARG A 16 -0.59 -9.85 9.90
C ARG A 16 -1.02 -8.71 10.81
N LEU A 17 -1.62 -7.65 10.26
CA LEU A 17 -2.12 -6.54 11.07
C LEU A 17 -3.29 -6.98 11.96
N PRO A 18 -3.41 -6.40 13.16
CA PRO A 18 -4.65 -6.49 13.94
C PRO A 18 -5.85 -6.00 13.13
N LYS A 19 -7.01 -6.60 13.36
CA LYS A 19 -8.26 -6.29 12.63
C LYS A 19 -8.55 -4.79 12.57
N GLU A 20 -8.35 -4.09 13.69
CA GLU A 20 -8.59 -2.64 13.80
C GLU A 20 -7.63 -1.79 12.94
N ALA A 21 -6.37 -2.22 12.80
CA ALA A 21 -5.41 -1.55 11.94
C ALA A 21 -5.71 -1.84 10.47
N ARG A 22 -5.98 -3.10 10.13
CA ARG A 22 -6.32 -3.54 8.77
C ARG A 22 -7.54 -2.81 8.22
N ALA A 23 -8.56 -2.59 9.06
CA ALA A 23 -9.78 -1.86 8.70
C ALA A 23 -9.55 -0.40 8.26
N LYS A 24 -8.38 0.19 8.56
CA LYS A 24 -8.03 1.57 8.19
C LYS A 24 -7.39 1.69 6.81
N LEU A 25 -6.95 0.57 6.22
CA LEU A 25 -6.26 0.56 4.91
C LEU A 25 -7.11 1.17 3.79
N PRO A 26 -8.42 0.88 3.64
CA PRO A 26 -9.21 1.46 2.55
C PRO A 26 -9.23 2.98 2.57
N LYS A 27 -9.34 3.59 3.76
CA LYS A 27 -9.30 5.05 3.93
C LYS A 27 -7.94 5.62 3.56
N ALA A 28 -6.85 4.96 3.97
CA ALA A 28 -5.51 5.39 3.61
C ALA A 28 -5.28 5.32 2.09
N PHE A 29 -5.78 4.27 1.43
CA PHE A 29 -5.68 4.13 -0.03
C PHE A 29 -6.50 5.18 -0.77
N MET A 30 -7.73 5.47 -0.33
CA MET A 30 -8.55 6.57 -0.86
C MET A 30 -7.81 7.91 -0.80
N LEU A 31 -7.20 8.22 0.34
CA LEU A 31 -6.44 9.46 0.50
C LEU A 31 -5.20 9.46 -0.40
N LEU A 32 -4.48 8.34 -0.49
CA LEU A 32 -3.27 8.23 -1.32
C LEU A 32 -3.59 8.40 -2.82
N THR A 33 -4.66 7.79 -3.33
CA THR A 33 -5.06 7.88 -4.74
C THR A 33 -5.62 9.26 -5.09
N SER A 34 -6.38 9.88 -4.18
CA SER A 34 -6.99 11.20 -4.39
C SER A 34 -5.97 12.33 -4.20
N ASN A 35 -5.26 12.35 -3.07
CA ASN A 35 -4.27 13.37 -2.72
C ASN A 35 -3.16 12.80 -1.83
N PRO A 36 -2.04 12.32 -2.40
CA PRO A 36 -0.94 11.74 -1.61
C PRO A 36 -0.26 12.75 -0.66
N ARG A 37 -0.51 14.05 -0.82
CA ARG A 37 -0.03 15.12 0.08
C ARG A 37 -1.01 15.46 1.20
N HIS A 38 -2.08 14.67 1.37
CA HIS A 38 -3.07 14.91 2.41
C HIS A 38 -2.41 14.88 3.81
N PRO A 39 -2.69 15.85 4.70
CA PRO A 39 -1.99 15.98 5.98
C PRO A 39 -2.17 14.77 6.90
N SER A 40 -3.32 14.09 6.84
CA SER A 40 -3.54 12.86 7.63
C SER A 40 -2.63 11.69 7.24
N LEU A 41 -2.08 11.68 6.02
CA LEU A 41 -1.15 10.63 5.58
C LEU A 41 0.26 10.89 6.11
N GLN A 42 0.61 12.14 6.42
CA GLN A 42 1.97 12.54 6.80
C GLN A 42 3.07 11.90 5.94
N LEU A 43 2.87 11.88 4.62
CA LEU A 43 3.79 11.23 3.70
C LEU A 43 5.18 11.89 3.77
N LYS A 44 6.20 11.13 4.18
CA LYS A 44 7.58 11.61 4.39
C LYS A 44 8.57 10.69 3.72
N LYS A 45 9.62 11.26 3.12
CA LYS A 45 10.71 10.47 2.57
C LYS A 45 11.56 9.90 3.69
N ILE A 46 11.86 8.61 3.64
CA ILE A 46 12.75 7.95 4.61
C ILE A 46 14.19 8.40 4.30
N LYS A 47 14.82 9.05 5.28
CA LYS A 47 16.21 9.52 5.15
C LYS A 47 17.18 8.34 5.20
N GLY A 48 18.20 8.37 4.33
CA GLY A 48 19.21 7.30 4.29
C GLY A 48 18.68 5.96 3.77
N ALA A 49 17.49 5.92 3.17
CA ALA A 49 17.00 4.72 2.53
C ALA A 49 17.93 4.30 1.38
N THR A 50 18.22 3.00 1.30
CA THR A 50 19.11 2.43 0.28
C THR A 50 18.57 2.67 -1.13
N ARG A 51 17.24 2.63 -1.31
CA ARG A 51 16.57 2.96 -2.57
C ARG A 51 16.13 4.43 -2.60
N PRO A 52 16.16 5.06 -3.78
CA PRO A 52 15.57 6.38 -3.95
C PRO A 52 14.05 6.31 -3.78
N ASN A 53 13.47 7.43 -3.37
CA ASN A 53 12.02 7.65 -3.34
C ASN A 53 11.26 6.60 -2.50
N VAL A 54 11.84 6.19 -1.37
CA VAL A 54 11.12 5.44 -0.34
C VAL A 54 10.49 6.40 0.65
N TYR A 55 9.21 6.19 0.94
CA TYR A 55 8.41 7.03 1.81
C TYR A 55 7.77 6.21 2.92
N GLU A 56 7.58 6.83 4.08
CA GLU A 56 6.62 6.38 5.10
C GLU A 56 5.33 7.20 4.99
N CYS A 57 4.21 6.59 5.32
CA CYS A 57 2.96 7.28 5.56
C CYS A 57 2.20 6.66 6.74
N TRP A 58 1.37 7.47 7.38
CA TRP A 58 0.54 7.04 8.50
C TRP A 58 -0.64 6.20 8.01
N LEU A 59 -0.80 5.04 8.66
CA LEU A 59 -2.09 4.36 8.73
C LEU A 59 -2.84 4.80 10.00
N ASP A 60 -2.10 4.93 11.10
CA ASP A 60 -2.52 5.53 12.38
C ASP A 60 -1.24 5.93 13.15
N ARG A 61 -1.35 6.31 14.44
CA ARG A 61 -0.21 6.63 15.30
C ARG A 61 0.77 5.46 15.41
N SER A 62 0.27 4.24 15.54
CA SER A 62 1.10 3.03 15.76
C SER A 62 1.61 2.35 14.49
N TRP A 63 0.96 2.57 13.34
CA TRP A 63 1.17 1.80 12.12
C TRP A 63 1.59 2.69 10.95
N ARG A 64 2.55 2.22 10.15
CA ARG A 64 3.06 2.91 8.97
C ARG A 64 2.94 2.05 7.72
N LEU A 65 2.62 2.71 6.62
CA LEU A 65 2.75 2.20 5.27
C LEU A 65 4.12 2.62 4.74
N ILE A 66 4.80 1.72 4.04
CA ILE A 66 6.03 2.01 3.31
C ILE A 66 5.71 1.96 1.83
N LEU A 67 6.09 3.03 1.14
CA LEU A 67 5.83 3.25 -0.27
C LEU A 67 7.13 3.44 -1.04
N GLN A 68 7.22 2.92 -2.25
CA GLN A 68 8.26 3.30 -3.21
C GLN A 68 7.65 4.09 -4.36
N GLY A 69 8.10 5.32 -4.58
CA GLY A 69 7.67 6.14 -5.70
C GLY A 69 8.34 5.71 -7.00
N MET A 70 7.55 5.48 -8.04
CA MET A 70 8.00 4.98 -9.35
C MET A 70 8.00 6.04 -10.45
N GLY A 71 7.69 7.29 -10.10
CA GLY A 71 7.45 8.37 -11.07
C GLY A 71 5.97 8.52 -11.38
N GLU A 72 5.60 9.62 -12.03
CA GLU A 72 4.26 9.84 -12.60
C GLU A 72 3.08 9.58 -11.63
N MET A 73 3.22 10.00 -10.36
CA MET A 73 2.24 9.74 -9.29
C MET A 73 1.92 8.24 -9.06
N THR A 74 2.83 7.34 -9.41
CA THR A 74 2.71 5.91 -9.15
C THR A 74 3.51 5.53 -7.90
N PHE A 75 2.85 4.82 -6.98
CA PHE A 75 3.44 4.34 -5.74
C PHE A 75 3.25 2.84 -5.60
N ASP A 76 4.33 2.18 -5.19
CA ASP A 76 4.31 0.79 -4.79
C ASP A 76 4.10 0.68 -3.30
N LEU A 77 3.04 -0.01 -2.89
CA LEU A 77 2.84 -0.43 -1.51
C LEU A 77 3.79 -1.61 -1.24
N VAL A 78 4.85 -1.37 -0.46
CA VAL A 78 5.93 -2.37 -0.25
C VAL A 78 5.86 -3.06 1.10
N TYR A 79 5.38 -2.37 2.15
CA TYR A 79 5.24 -2.95 3.49
C TYR A 79 4.23 -2.18 4.35
N VAL A 80 3.64 -2.84 5.33
CA VAL A 80 2.92 -2.20 6.44
C VAL A 80 3.28 -2.86 7.76
N GLY A 81 3.53 -2.05 8.79
CA GLY A 81 3.95 -2.57 10.08
C GLY A 81 3.98 -1.52 11.18
N ALA A 82 4.44 -1.93 12.36
CA ALA A 82 4.61 -1.02 13.49
C ALA A 82 5.62 0.08 13.13
N HIS A 83 5.49 1.25 13.75
CA HIS A 83 6.25 2.45 13.40
C HIS A 83 7.74 2.22 13.12
N ASP A 84 8.53 1.84 14.13
CA ASP A 84 9.98 1.66 13.99
C ASP A 84 10.35 0.52 13.05
N GLU A 85 9.59 -0.58 13.07
CA GLU A 85 9.81 -1.75 12.22
C GLU A 85 9.63 -1.39 10.74
N ALA A 86 8.54 -0.71 10.41
CA ALA A 86 8.23 -0.31 9.06
C ALA A 86 9.27 0.68 8.51
N ILE A 87 9.68 1.68 9.31
CA ILE A 87 10.74 2.61 8.90
C ILE A 87 12.07 1.86 8.68
N SER A 88 12.41 0.92 9.56
CA SER A 88 13.61 0.08 9.41
C SER A 88 13.57 -0.75 8.13
N TYR A 89 12.41 -1.36 7.84
CA TYR A 89 12.18 -2.10 6.61
C TYR A 89 12.38 -1.20 5.38
N GLY A 90 11.74 -0.03 5.36
CA GLY A 90 11.85 0.93 4.26
C GLY A 90 13.27 1.44 4.03
N ALA A 91 14.02 1.73 5.10
CA ALA A 91 15.42 2.15 5.01
C ALA A 91 16.32 1.09 4.36
N ARG A 92 16.00 -0.19 4.59
CA ARG A 92 16.76 -1.36 4.13
C ARG A 92 16.18 -2.03 2.89
N LEU A 93 15.18 -1.44 2.23
CA LEU A 93 14.54 -2.02 1.05
C LEU A 93 15.60 -2.38 -0.01
N ARG A 94 15.86 -3.69 -0.24
CA ARG A 94 16.91 -4.18 -1.16
C ARG A 94 16.39 -4.34 -2.59
N GLU A 95 17.30 -4.50 -3.55
CA GLU A 95 17.05 -4.61 -5.00
C GLU A 95 16.23 -5.82 -5.46
N ARG A 96 15.89 -6.78 -4.59
CA ARG A 96 14.82 -7.74 -4.91
C ARG A 96 13.53 -6.93 -5.03
N GLY A 97 13.28 -6.44 -6.24
CA GLY A 97 12.09 -5.70 -6.56
C GLY A 97 10.89 -6.51 -6.09
N PRO A 98 9.87 -5.84 -5.52
CA PRO A 98 8.59 -6.51 -5.35
C PRO A 98 8.22 -7.23 -6.65
N HIS A 99 8.01 -8.54 -6.56
CA HIS A 99 7.48 -9.32 -7.66
C HIS A 99 6.04 -8.83 -7.86
N TYR A 100 5.86 -7.90 -8.80
CA TYR A 100 4.55 -7.62 -9.37
C TYR A 100 4.22 -8.84 -10.21
N GLY A 101 3.33 -9.69 -9.72
CA GLY A 101 2.72 -10.73 -10.54
C GLY A 101 2.22 -10.08 -11.81
N SER A 102 2.57 -10.73 -12.92
CA SER A 102 2.40 -10.24 -14.28
C SER A 102 1.04 -9.58 -14.48
N SER A 103 1.03 -8.31 -14.92
CA SER A 103 -0.05 -7.62 -15.65
C SER A 103 -1.43 -8.32 -15.69
N VAL A 104 -2.23 -8.26 -14.62
CA VAL A 104 -3.66 -8.59 -14.67
C VAL A 104 -4.48 -7.40 -14.22
N SER A 105 -5.56 -7.12 -14.94
CA SER A 105 -6.51 -6.05 -14.65
C SER A 105 -7.20 -6.27 -13.30
N VAL A 106 -7.04 -5.28 -12.43
CA VAL A 106 -7.60 -5.10 -11.09
C VAL A 106 -9.04 -5.50 -10.87
N VAL A 107 -9.89 -5.27 -11.87
CA VAL A 107 -11.34 -5.39 -11.73
C VAL A 107 -11.75 -6.85 -11.53
N GLU A 108 -11.13 -7.77 -12.27
CA GLU A 108 -11.48 -9.20 -12.21
C GLU A 108 -11.04 -9.86 -10.89
N ARG A 109 -9.97 -9.35 -10.27
CA ARG A 109 -9.42 -9.90 -9.03
C ARG A 109 -10.22 -9.45 -7.79
N LEU A 110 -10.72 -8.21 -7.80
CA LEU A 110 -11.53 -7.65 -6.71
C LEU A 110 -12.88 -8.39 -6.57
N GLU A 111 -13.50 -8.75 -7.70
CA GLU A 111 -14.73 -9.54 -7.74
C GLU A 111 -14.53 -10.94 -7.11
N SER A 112 -13.38 -11.59 -7.39
CA SER A 112 -13.05 -12.90 -6.84
C SER A 112 -12.83 -12.90 -5.32
N TYR A 113 -12.23 -11.82 -4.77
CA TYR A 113 -12.05 -11.66 -3.33
C TYR A 113 -13.38 -11.42 -2.61
N LEU A 114 -14.26 -10.59 -3.18
CA LEU A 114 -15.60 -10.33 -2.62
C LEU A 114 -16.50 -11.57 -2.68
N ALA A 115 -16.20 -12.53 -3.55
CA ALA A 115 -16.87 -13.83 -3.65
C ALA A 115 -16.42 -14.87 -2.59
N GLY A 116 -15.52 -14.51 -1.67
CA GLY A 116 -15.14 -15.36 -0.54
C GLY A 116 -13.93 -16.28 -0.77
N ASP A 117 -13.14 -16.00 -1.80
CA ASP A 117 -11.87 -16.70 -2.04
C ASP A 117 -10.74 -16.08 -1.18
N ASP A 118 -10.42 -16.73 -0.07
CA ASP A 118 -9.40 -16.29 0.90
C ASP A 118 -7.95 -16.38 0.35
N GLN A 119 -7.77 -16.84 -0.90
CA GLN A 119 -6.47 -16.86 -1.61
C GLN A 119 -6.24 -15.68 -2.55
N ALA A 120 -7.17 -14.74 -2.69
CA ALA A 120 -7.05 -13.58 -3.60
C ALA A 120 -6.22 -12.40 -3.04
N LEU A 121 -5.08 -12.68 -2.40
CA LEU A 121 -4.11 -11.66 -1.95
C LEU A 121 -2.97 -11.45 -2.95
N GLU A 122 -3.30 -11.55 -4.23
CA GLU A 122 -2.39 -11.22 -5.32
C GLU A 122 -3.02 -10.10 -6.16
N PHE A 123 -2.56 -8.88 -5.89
CA PHE A 123 -2.64 -7.66 -6.71
C PHE A 123 -3.99 -6.93 -6.75
N VAL A 124 -3.96 -5.68 -6.26
CA VAL A 124 -4.93 -4.65 -6.62
C VAL A 124 -4.14 -3.38 -6.94
N ALA A 125 -4.14 -2.93 -8.20
CA ALA A 125 -3.96 -1.52 -8.48
C ALA A 125 -5.19 -0.75 -8.00
N VAL A 126 -5.03 0.05 -6.95
CA VAL A 126 -6.16 0.78 -6.39
C VAL A 126 -6.29 2.11 -7.13
N THR A 127 -7.38 2.30 -7.87
CA THR A 127 -7.77 3.59 -8.46
C THR A 127 -8.91 4.19 -7.65
N SER A 128 -9.15 5.50 -7.77
CA SER A 128 -10.29 6.12 -7.06
C SER A 128 -11.64 5.56 -7.52
N GLU A 129 -11.80 5.28 -8.83
CA GLU A 129 -13.00 4.67 -9.41
C GLU A 129 -13.29 3.28 -8.80
N GLY A 130 -12.26 2.49 -8.49
CA GLY A 130 -12.41 1.19 -7.83
C GLY A 130 -12.77 1.26 -6.34
N LEU A 131 -12.70 2.44 -5.70
CA LEU A 131 -13.03 2.64 -4.28
C LEU A 131 -14.45 3.18 -4.07
N GLU A 132 -15.12 3.66 -5.11
CA GLU A 132 -16.46 4.29 -5.01
C GLU A 132 -17.57 3.29 -4.62
N GLY A 133 -17.31 1.98 -4.68
CA GLY A 133 -18.22 0.91 -4.23
C GLY A 133 -18.07 0.49 -2.77
N PHE A 134 -17.02 0.94 -2.05
CA PHE A 134 -16.68 0.42 -0.70
C PHE A 134 -17.38 1.17 0.46
N GLY A 135 -18.36 2.03 0.14
CA GLY A 135 -18.95 3.01 1.07
C GLY A 135 -20.47 3.10 1.08
N LYS A 136 -21.19 2.06 0.66
CA LYS A 136 -22.65 1.93 0.92
C LYS A 136 -22.92 0.74 1.83
#